data_AF-A0A2N2J0B7-F1
#
_entry.id   AF-A0A2N2J0B7-F1
#
_cell.length_a   1.000
_cell.length_b   1.000
_cell.length_c   1.000
_cell.angle_alpha   90.00
_cell.angle_beta   90.00
_cell.angle_gamma   90.00
#
_symmetry.space_group_name_H-M   'P 1'
#
loop_
_entity.id
_entity.type
_entity.pdbx_description
1 polymer ?
#
loop_
_entity_poly.entity_id
_entity_poly.type
_entity_poly.pdbx_seq_one_letter_code
_entity_poly.pdbx_strand_id
1 'polypeptide(L)'
;MKNISSKDAGNKLIFALDANSYDEALSWVDLLSGHVGMFKVGKELFTAVGPKIVQDIKERGQKVFLDLKFHDIPNTVARAAQAAVGLNVDMFNVHASGGSRMIQEAVSATGACADKLGRVRPIVLAVTVLTSLNNDDLTEIGFQKSTGELVLHLAKLAQLAGASGVVASAQDIAILRKNLGDQFVIVTPGIRSATETKKDDQKRTLSAYEAVKTGADYIVVGRPIRTAPDPLDACRKIVQEIADGLSAR
;
A
#
# COMPACT_ATOMS: atom_id res chain seq x y z
N MET A 1 13.53 6.23 -13.18
CA MET A 1 13.63 5.59 -11.84
C MET A 1 13.77 4.09 -12.04
N LYS A 2 14.52 3.37 -11.20
CA LYS A 2 14.53 1.89 -11.20
C LYS A 2 13.37 1.39 -10.33
N ASN A 3 12.73 0.27 -10.69
CA ASN A 3 11.72 -0.38 -9.87
C ASN A 3 12.42 -0.85 -8.59
N ILE A 4 11.99 -0.29 -7.46
CA ILE A 4 12.56 -0.56 -6.14
C ILE A 4 11.83 -1.70 -5.42
N SER A 5 10.88 -2.37 -6.08
CA SER A 5 10.19 -3.51 -5.50
C SER A 5 11.10 -4.74 -5.44
N SER A 6 10.86 -5.59 -4.43
CA SER A 6 11.57 -6.86 -4.30
C SER A 6 11.29 -7.78 -5.48
N LYS A 7 12.24 -8.65 -5.84
CA LYS A 7 12.01 -9.78 -6.76
C LYS A 7 11.55 -11.05 -6.06
N ASP A 8 11.75 -11.14 -4.74
CA ASP A 8 11.30 -12.26 -3.93
C ASP A 8 9.79 -12.13 -3.62
N ALA A 9 9.04 -13.22 -3.82
CA ALA A 9 7.59 -13.26 -3.69
C ALA A 9 7.13 -13.01 -2.26
N GLY A 10 7.82 -13.58 -1.25
CA GLY A 10 7.49 -13.38 0.16
C GLY A 10 7.55 -11.90 0.55
N ASN A 11 8.57 -11.20 0.05
CA ASN A 11 8.74 -9.76 0.24
C ASN A 11 7.66 -8.87 -0.41
N LYS A 12 6.82 -9.39 -1.31
CA LYS A 12 5.74 -8.64 -1.96
C LYS A 12 4.40 -8.71 -1.23
N LEU A 13 4.23 -9.67 -0.33
CA LEU A 13 3.03 -9.80 0.48
C LEU A 13 3.06 -8.82 1.65
N ILE A 14 2.04 -7.97 1.74
CA ILE A 14 1.82 -7.02 2.83
C ILE A 14 0.60 -7.48 3.64
N PHE A 15 0.78 -7.76 4.93
CA PHE A 15 -0.34 -8.09 5.80
C PHE A 15 -1.01 -6.85 6.36
N ALA A 16 -2.33 -6.75 6.22
CA ALA A 16 -3.12 -5.67 6.82
C ALA A 16 -3.36 -5.92 8.32
N LEU A 17 -2.64 -5.16 9.13
CA LEU A 17 -2.70 -5.22 10.59
C LEU A 17 -3.87 -4.38 11.12
N ASP A 18 -5.08 -4.75 10.72
CA ASP A 18 -6.33 -4.09 11.12
C ASP A 18 -6.80 -4.58 12.51
N ALA A 19 -5.95 -4.52 13.54
CA ALA A 19 -6.25 -4.99 14.90
C ALA A 19 -6.77 -3.82 15.78
N ASN A 20 -7.61 -4.13 16.77
CA ASN A 20 -8.26 -3.10 17.60
C ASN A 20 -7.46 -2.74 18.87
N SER A 21 -6.41 -3.50 19.19
CA SER A 21 -5.58 -3.31 20.37
C SER A 21 -4.11 -3.58 20.06
N TYR A 22 -3.24 -3.06 20.93
CA TYR A 22 -1.80 -3.23 20.82
C TYR A 22 -1.39 -4.70 20.95
N ASP A 23 -1.95 -5.43 21.92
CA ASP A 23 -1.60 -6.83 22.19
C ASP A 23 -2.06 -7.75 21.05
N GLU A 24 -3.27 -7.53 20.52
CA GLU A 24 -3.74 -8.27 19.34
C GLU A 24 -2.82 -8.01 18.14
N ALA A 25 -2.49 -6.74 17.87
CA ALA A 25 -1.59 -6.37 16.78
C ALA A 25 -0.22 -7.05 16.91
N LEU A 26 0.36 -7.04 18.11
CA LEU A 26 1.66 -7.65 18.36
C LEU A 26 1.63 -9.16 18.19
N SER A 27 0.54 -9.82 18.60
CA SER A 27 0.38 -11.27 18.41
C SER A 27 0.39 -11.68 16.94
N TRP A 28 -0.22 -10.87 16.06
CA TRP A 28 -0.16 -11.08 14.61
C TRP A 28 1.23 -10.83 14.04
N VAL A 29 1.94 -9.82 14.55
CA VAL A 29 3.32 -9.53 14.14
C VAL A 29 4.22 -10.70 14.50
N ASP A 30 4.13 -11.21 15.73
CA ASP A 30 4.94 -12.34 16.20
C ASP A 30 4.61 -13.62 15.43
N LEU A 31 3.33 -13.88 15.14
CA LEU A 31 2.90 -15.04 14.36
C LEU A 31 3.39 -15.00 12.91
N LEU A 32 3.27 -13.85 12.23
CA LEU A 32 3.49 -13.74 10.79
C LEU A 32 4.89 -13.23 10.41
N SER A 33 5.74 -12.91 11.38
CA SER A 33 7.13 -12.50 11.14
C SER A 33 7.88 -13.59 10.35
N GLY A 34 8.52 -13.20 9.26
CA GLY A 34 9.18 -14.14 8.33
C GLY A 34 8.25 -14.83 7.33
N HIS A 35 6.94 -14.66 7.43
CA HIS A 35 5.95 -15.18 6.47
C HIS A 35 5.38 -14.10 5.54
N VAL A 36 5.54 -12.83 5.89
CA VAL A 36 5.12 -11.67 5.08
C VAL A 36 6.28 -10.70 4.92
N GLY A 37 6.28 -9.95 3.82
CA GLY A 37 7.33 -8.98 3.52
C GLY A 37 7.21 -7.69 4.33
N MET A 38 6.00 -7.35 4.78
CA MET A 38 5.71 -6.08 5.44
C MET A 38 4.37 -6.14 6.20
N PHE A 39 4.27 -5.37 7.28
CA PHE A 39 3.02 -5.13 8.00
C PHE A 39 2.47 -3.75 7.66
N LYS A 40 1.19 -3.68 7.28
CA LYS A 40 0.47 -2.42 7.05
C LYS A 40 -0.23 -1.98 8.33
N VAL A 41 0.24 -0.88 8.91
CA VAL A 41 -0.42 -0.20 10.03
C VAL A 41 -1.36 0.86 9.47
N GLY A 42 -2.66 0.62 9.59
CA GLY A 42 -3.72 1.51 9.11
C GLY A 42 -4.19 2.53 10.15
N LYS A 43 -5.16 3.36 9.75
CA LYS A 43 -5.73 4.42 10.60
C LYS A 43 -6.30 3.91 11.92
N GLU A 44 -7.04 2.79 11.91
CA GLU A 44 -7.66 2.22 13.10
C GLU A 44 -6.62 1.93 14.20
N LEU A 45 -5.68 1.03 13.90
CA LEU A 45 -4.62 0.65 14.82
C LEU A 45 -3.76 1.85 15.23
N PHE A 46 -3.30 2.66 14.26
CA PHE A 46 -2.43 3.80 14.57
C PHE A 46 -3.12 4.85 15.46
N THR A 47 -4.43 5.06 15.29
CA THR A 47 -5.19 5.98 16.15
C THR A 47 -5.37 5.41 17.55
N ALA A 48 -5.57 4.09 17.67
CA ALA A 48 -5.77 3.41 18.94
C ALA A 48 -4.50 3.33 19.79
N VAL A 49 -3.34 3.05 19.17
CA VAL A 49 -2.10 2.72 19.90
C VAL A 49 -0.93 3.65 19.60
N GLY A 50 -1.07 4.52 18.60
CA GLY A 50 -0.05 5.49 18.23
C GLY A 50 1.20 4.88 17.60
N PRO A 51 2.33 5.61 17.62
CA PRO A 51 3.58 5.19 16.98
C PRO A 51 4.26 3.98 17.64
N LYS A 52 3.86 3.60 18.85
CA LYS A 52 4.47 2.49 19.60
C LYS A 52 4.48 1.20 18.78
N ILE A 53 3.35 0.82 18.18
CA ILE A 53 3.28 -0.40 17.36
C ILE A 53 4.24 -0.38 16.16
N VAL A 54 4.49 0.79 15.57
CA VAL A 54 5.45 0.92 14.47
C VAL A 54 6.86 0.64 14.99
N GLN A 55 7.23 1.21 16.14
CA GLN A 55 8.53 1.00 16.77
C GLN A 55 8.75 -0.49 17.10
N ASP A 56 7.78 -1.14 17.73
CA ASP A 56 7.85 -2.56 18.09
C ASP A 56 7.98 -3.50 16.88
N ILE A 57 7.33 -3.18 15.76
CA ILE A 57 7.51 -3.92 14.50
C ILE A 57 8.94 -3.72 13.95
N LYS A 58 9.48 -2.50 13.99
CA LYS A 58 10.84 -2.20 13.53
C LYS A 58 11.91 -2.85 14.42
N GLU A 59 11.72 -2.91 15.73
CA GLU A 59 12.63 -3.58 16.68
C GLU A 59 12.73 -5.09 16.43
N ARG A 60 11.66 -5.71 15.92
CA ARG A 60 11.62 -7.10 15.45
C ARG A 60 12.26 -7.31 14.06
N GLY A 61 12.88 -6.27 13.50
CA GLY A 61 13.50 -6.30 12.18
C GLY A 61 12.50 -6.39 11.02
N GLN A 62 11.20 -6.17 11.27
CA GLN A 62 10.17 -6.25 10.24
C GLN A 62 9.99 -4.91 9.52
N LYS A 63 9.30 -4.94 8.38
CA LYS A 63 9.02 -3.76 7.57
C LYS A 63 7.61 -3.22 7.83
N VAL A 64 7.45 -1.90 7.70
CA VAL A 64 6.18 -1.20 7.94
C VAL A 64 5.72 -0.42 6.71
N PHE A 65 4.49 -0.66 6.29
CA PHE A 65 3.70 0.26 5.47
C PHE A 65 2.76 1.08 6.39
N LEU A 66 3.06 2.36 6.56
CA LEU A 66 2.22 3.29 7.30
C LEU A 66 1.11 3.86 6.40
N ASP A 67 -0.08 3.27 6.47
CA ASP A 67 -1.21 3.56 5.58
C ASP A 67 -2.20 4.57 6.22
N LEU A 68 -1.72 5.80 6.41
CA LEU A 68 -2.50 6.90 7.00
C LEU A 68 -3.12 7.83 5.96
N LYS A 69 -2.73 7.70 4.68
CA LYS A 69 -3.26 8.45 3.54
C LYS A 69 -3.26 9.96 3.80
N PHE A 70 -2.09 10.53 4.09
CA PHE A 70 -1.98 11.95 4.46
C PHE A 70 -2.59 12.85 3.37
N HIS A 71 -3.44 13.77 3.79
CA HIS A 71 -4.16 14.67 2.90
C HIS A 71 -4.49 15.96 3.65
N ASP A 72 -3.70 17.00 3.40
CA ASP A 72 -3.79 18.30 4.07
C ASP A 72 -3.05 19.33 3.19
N ILE A 73 -2.84 20.56 3.68
CA ILE A 73 -1.99 21.53 3.00
C ILE A 73 -0.54 21.03 2.88
N PRO A 74 0.21 21.48 1.86
CA PRO A 74 1.54 20.93 1.55
C PRO A 74 2.53 20.85 2.73
N ASN A 75 2.65 21.94 3.51
CA ASN A 75 3.57 21.98 4.65
C ASN A 75 3.19 20.98 5.78
N THR A 76 1.89 20.76 6.03
CA THR A 76 1.44 19.79 7.03
C THR A 76 1.78 18.37 6.59
N VAL A 77 1.53 18.03 5.33
CA VAL A 77 1.86 16.70 4.79
C VAL A 77 3.37 16.48 4.73
N ALA A 78 4.16 17.52 4.42
CA ALA A 78 5.62 17.44 4.47
C ALA A 78 6.13 17.11 5.88
N ARG A 79 5.58 17.75 6.92
CA ARG A 79 5.92 17.44 8.32
C ARG A 79 5.48 16.04 8.74
N ALA A 80 4.28 15.61 8.33
CA ALA A 80 3.82 14.24 8.56
C ALA A 80 4.73 13.20 7.89
N ALA A 81 5.20 13.48 6.67
CA ALA A 81 6.16 12.65 5.96
C ALA A 81 7.51 12.56 6.71
N GLN A 82 8.02 13.68 7.25
CA GLN A 82 9.22 13.68 8.11
C GLN A 82 9.01 12.84 9.37
N ALA A 83 7.84 12.91 10.00
CA ALA A 83 7.51 12.08 11.16
C ALA A 83 7.49 10.59 10.79
N ALA A 84 6.93 10.22 9.63
CA ALA A 84 6.97 8.86 9.12
C ALA A 84 8.41 8.36 8.90
N VAL A 85 9.29 9.19 8.32
CA VAL A 85 10.73 8.90 8.21
C VAL A 85 11.37 8.73 9.59
N GLY A 86 10.99 9.57 10.56
CA GLY A 86 11.42 9.48 11.96
C GLY A 86 11.02 8.19 12.67
N LEU A 87 9.94 7.54 12.24
CA LEU A 87 9.53 6.20 12.69
C LEU A 87 10.22 5.06 11.94
N ASN A 88 11.08 5.36 10.96
CA ASN A 88 11.81 4.38 10.15
C ASN A 88 10.88 3.42 9.37
N VAL A 89 9.74 3.93 8.91
CA VAL A 89 8.84 3.15 8.05
C VAL A 89 9.50 2.85 6.70
N ASP A 90 9.07 1.79 6.04
CA ASP A 90 9.60 1.36 4.74
C ASP A 90 8.76 1.90 3.58
N MET A 91 7.49 2.20 3.87
CA MET A 91 6.51 2.70 2.92
C MET A 91 5.47 3.56 3.67
N PHE A 92 4.99 4.63 3.04
CA PHE A 92 3.82 5.36 3.50
C PHE A 92 3.08 5.99 2.32
N ASN A 93 1.91 6.58 2.55
CA ASN A 93 1.13 7.16 1.47
C ASN A 93 0.48 8.52 1.78
N VAL A 94 0.19 9.22 0.68
CA VAL A 94 -0.56 10.48 0.61
C VAL A 94 -1.75 10.31 -0.35
N HIS A 95 -2.75 11.19 -0.31
CA HIS A 95 -3.78 11.21 -1.35
C HIS A 95 -3.33 12.00 -2.59
N ALA A 96 -3.48 11.42 -3.78
CA ALA A 96 -3.16 12.10 -5.02
C ALA A 96 -4.06 13.33 -5.27
N SER A 97 -5.29 13.30 -4.74
CA SER A 97 -6.26 14.40 -4.82
C SER A 97 -5.84 15.66 -4.05
N GLY A 98 -4.82 15.59 -3.19
CA GLY A 98 -4.23 16.78 -2.55
C GLY A 98 -3.37 17.62 -3.49
N GLY A 99 -3.14 17.17 -4.72
CA GLY A 99 -2.48 17.93 -5.78
C GLY A 99 -0.96 17.79 -5.82
N SER A 100 -0.36 18.18 -6.95
CA SER A 100 1.05 17.94 -7.25
C SER A 100 1.99 18.62 -6.25
N ARG A 101 1.66 19.85 -5.82
CA ARG A 101 2.46 20.60 -4.84
C ARG A 101 2.56 19.87 -3.51
N MET A 102 1.45 19.33 -2.99
CA MET A 102 1.44 18.58 -1.73
C MET A 102 2.33 17.34 -1.83
N ILE A 103 2.23 16.60 -2.94
CA ILE A 103 3.03 15.39 -3.17
C ILE A 103 4.51 15.73 -3.32
N GLN A 104 4.86 16.76 -4.10
CA GLN A 104 6.24 17.19 -4.32
C GLN A 104 6.92 17.63 -3.01
N GLU A 105 6.22 18.41 -2.18
CA GLU A 105 6.74 18.83 -0.87
C GLU A 105 6.92 17.63 0.06
N ALA A 106 5.98 16.66 0.08
CA ALA A 106 6.10 15.44 0.87
C ALA A 106 7.30 14.57 0.43
N VAL A 107 7.47 14.36 -0.87
CA VAL A 107 8.59 13.59 -1.45
C VAL A 107 9.93 14.26 -1.14
N SER A 108 10.01 15.59 -1.32
CA SER A 108 11.24 16.36 -1.06
C SER A 108 11.61 16.32 0.43
N ALA A 109 10.64 16.54 1.31
CA ALA A 109 10.83 16.48 2.77
C ALA A 109 11.24 15.08 3.24
N THR A 110 10.69 14.03 2.61
CA THR A 110 11.05 12.63 2.88
C THR A 110 12.52 12.39 2.54
N GLY A 111 12.96 12.76 1.33
CA GLY A 111 14.34 12.58 0.89
C GLY A 111 15.33 13.31 1.78
N ALA A 112 15.10 14.61 2.03
CA ALA A 112 15.97 15.42 2.88
C ALA A 112 16.06 14.92 4.32
N CYS A 113 14.93 14.46 4.89
CA CYS A 113 14.90 13.94 6.26
C CYS A 113 15.62 12.58 6.37
N ALA A 114 15.41 11.68 5.40
CA ALA A 114 16.06 10.38 5.38
C ALA A 114 17.59 10.53 5.25
N ASP A 115 18.06 11.40 4.35
CA ASP A 115 19.49 11.68 4.19
C ASP A 115 20.09 12.26 5.48
N LYS A 116 19.40 13.22 6.12
CA LYS A 116 19.83 13.82 7.40
C LYS A 116 19.95 12.79 8.51
N LEU A 117 19.04 11.80 8.56
CA LEU A 117 19.00 10.76 9.58
C LEU A 117 19.85 9.53 9.22
N GLY A 118 20.47 9.49 8.02
CA GLY A 118 21.21 8.32 7.54
C GLY A 118 20.32 7.09 7.33
N ARG A 119 19.06 7.28 6.95
CA ARG A 119 18.06 6.22 6.78
C ARG A 119 17.80 5.91 5.31
N VAL A 120 17.35 4.69 5.05
CA VAL A 120 16.81 4.33 3.74
C VAL A 120 15.54 5.16 3.50
N ARG A 121 15.45 5.76 2.31
CA ARG A 121 14.27 6.55 1.92
C ARG A 121 13.05 5.61 1.78
N PRO A 122 11.93 5.87 2.48
CA PRO A 122 10.73 5.06 2.33
C PRO A 122 10.10 5.24 0.95
N ILE A 123 9.33 4.24 0.51
CA ILE A 123 8.48 4.31 -0.68
C ILE A 123 7.32 5.28 -0.37
N VAL A 124 7.19 6.34 -1.18
CA VAL A 124 6.08 7.29 -1.07
C VAL A 124 5.03 6.96 -2.14
N LEU A 125 3.87 6.48 -1.71
CA LEU A 125 2.77 6.15 -2.61
C LEU A 125 1.71 7.24 -2.63
N ALA A 126 1.06 7.42 -3.77
CA ALA A 126 -0.15 8.22 -3.87
C ALA A 126 -1.40 7.34 -4.01
N VAL A 127 -2.38 7.51 -3.14
CA VAL A 127 -3.70 6.89 -3.27
C VAL A 127 -4.45 7.62 -4.37
N THR A 128 -4.90 6.88 -5.40
CA THR A 128 -5.67 7.44 -6.52
C THR A 128 -7.15 7.59 -6.14
N VAL A 129 -8.01 6.66 -6.59
CA VAL A 129 -9.41 6.57 -6.19
C VAL A 129 -9.53 5.39 -5.21
N LEU A 130 -10.24 5.59 -4.10
CA LEU A 130 -10.50 4.51 -3.15
C LEU A 130 -11.30 3.39 -3.85
N THR A 131 -10.94 2.14 -3.58
CA THR A 131 -11.58 0.97 -4.21
C THR A 131 -13.07 0.83 -3.88
N SER A 132 -13.55 1.57 -2.88
CA SER A 132 -14.95 1.67 -2.48
C SER A 132 -15.78 2.64 -3.34
N LEU A 133 -15.15 3.55 -4.09
CA LEU A 133 -15.83 4.59 -4.86
C LEU A 133 -16.13 4.12 -6.31
N ASN A 134 -17.32 4.42 -6.79
CA ASN A 134 -17.78 4.25 -8.16
C ASN A 134 -18.01 5.61 -8.86
N ASN A 135 -18.53 5.59 -10.08
CA ASN A 135 -18.77 6.82 -10.86
C ASN A 135 -19.82 7.74 -10.21
N ASP A 136 -20.82 7.17 -9.55
CA ASP A 136 -21.89 7.93 -8.88
C ASP A 136 -21.32 8.63 -7.63
N ASP A 137 -20.53 7.92 -6.83
CA ASP A 137 -19.85 8.49 -5.66
C ASP A 137 -18.88 9.62 -6.07
N LEU A 138 -18.19 9.46 -7.21
CA LEU A 138 -17.30 10.48 -7.76
C LEU A 138 -18.08 11.72 -8.25
N THR A 139 -19.23 11.50 -8.88
CA THR A 139 -20.12 12.58 -9.33
C THR A 139 -20.67 13.35 -8.14
N GLU A 140 -21.08 12.65 -7.07
CA GLU A 140 -21.57 13.24 -5.83
C GLU A 140 -20.58 14.24 -5.23
N ILE A 141 -19.28 13.90 -5.23
CA ILE A 141 -18.22 14.76 -4.69
C ILE A 141 -17.62 15.72 -5.73
N GLY A 142 -18.26 15.87 -6.90
CA GLY A 142 -17.96 16.91 -7.89
C GLY A 142 -16.95 16.53 -8.98
N PHE A 143 -16.56 15.26 -9.11
CA PHE A 143 -15.75 14.81 -10.25
C PHE A 143 -16.61 14.50 -11.47
N GLN A 144 -16.17 14.97 -12.63
CA GLN A 144 -16.82 14.71 -13.91
C GLN A 144 -16.21 13.52 -14.68
N LYS A 145 -15.06 13.03 -14.24
CA LYS A 145 -14.35 11.90 -14.88
C LYS A 145 -14.91 10.58 -14.37
N SER A 146 -14.94 9.58 -15.24
CA SER A 146 -15.16 8.21 -14.80
C SER A 146 -14.04 7.74 -13.86
N THR A 147 -14.31 6.69 -13.08
CA THR A 147 -13.33 6.15 -12.13
C THR A 147 -11.99 5.82 -12.80
N GLY A 148 -12.01 5.14 -13.94
CA GLY A 148 -10.78 4.76 -14.66
C GLY A 148 -9.99 5.96 -15.20
N GLU A 149 -10.69 6.97 -15.72
CA GLU A 149 -10.06 8.21 -16.19
C GLU A 149 -9.43 8.99 -15.03
N LEU A 150 -10.11 9.08 -13.89
CA LEU A 150 -9.60 9.77 -12.71
C LEU A 150 -8.41 9.03 -12.10
N VAL A 151 -8.45 7.70 -12.01
CA VAL A 151 -7.31 6.89 -11.56
C VAL A 151 -6.08 7.16 -12.41
N LEU A 152 -6.21 7.10 -13.74
CA LEU A 152 -5.09 7.34 -14.65
C LEU A 152 -4.57 8.78 -14.54
N HIS A 153 -5.47 9.76 -14.43
CA HIS A 153 -5.11 11.17 -14.27
C HIS A 153 -4.32 11.41 -12.98
N LEU A 154 -4.83 10.95 -11.85
CA LEU A 154 -4.19 11.09 -10.54
C LEU A 154 -2.85 10.34 -10.47
N ALA A 155 -2.75 9.16 -11.10
CA ALA A 155 -1.50 8.42 -11.13
C ALA A 155 -0.41 9.11 -11.97
N LYS A 156 -0.78 9.71 -13.12
CA LYS A 156 0.14 10.55 -13.92
C LYS A 156 0.61 11.76 -13.12
N LEU A 157 -0.31 12.44 -12.43
CA LEU A 157 -0.01 13.57 -11.56
C LEU A 157 0.98 13.17 -10.46
N ALA A 158 0.75 12.04 -9.78
CA ALA A 158 1.63 11.53 -8.74
C ALA A 158 3.04 11.18 -9.27
N GLN A 159 3.13 10.54 -10.44
CA GLN A 159 4.41 10.22 -11.07
C GLN A 159 5.21 11.48 -11.39
N LEU A 160 4.58 12.48 -11.99
CA LEU A 160 5.21 13.78 -12.29
C LEU A 160 5.60 14.55 -11.03
N ALA A 161 4.85 14.37 -9.94
CA ALA A 161 5.15 14.95 -8.64
C ALA A 161 6.29 14.22 -7.88
N GLY A 162 6.84 13.14 -8.43
CA GLY A 162 7.97 12.41 -7.86
C GLY A 162 7.59 11.34 -6.85
N ALA A 163 6.31 10.97 -6.72
CA ALA A 163 5.92 9.81 -5.93
C ALA A 163 6.62 8.54 -6.46
N SER A 164 6.90 7.58 -5.59
CA SER A 164 7.51 6.31 -5.98
C SER A 164 6.51 5.39 -6.71
N GLY A 165 5.22 5.58 -6.46
CA GLY A 165 4.17 4.73 -6.99
C GLY A 165 2.76 5.17 -6.57
N VAL A 166 1.80 4.28 -6.78
CA VAL A 166 0.40 4.47 -6.41
C VAL A 166 -0.17 3.27 -5.66
N VAL A 167 -1.21 3.55 -4.87
CA VAL A 167 -2.18 2.54 -4.44
C VAL A 167 -3.32 2.54 -5.46
N ALA A 168 -3.63 1.39 -6.05
CA ALA A 168 -4.66 1.26 -7.08
C ALA A 168 -5.36 -0.11 -7.03
N SER A 169 -6.58 -0.19 -7.56
CA SER A 169 -7.32 -1.44 -7.62
C SER A 169 -6.69 -2.43 -8.59
N ALA A 170 -7.01 -3.71 -8.44
CA ALA A 170 -6.48 -4.76 -9.31
C ALA A 170 -6.89 -4.59 -10.79
N GLN A 171 -8.02 -3.94 -11.05
CA GLN A 171 -8.54 -3.67 -12.40
C GLN A 171 -7.76 -2.56 -13.12
N ASP A 172 -7.14 -1.65 -12.36
CA ASP A 172 -6.43 -0.51 -12.92
C ASP A 172 -4.98 -0.83 -13.29
N ILE A 173 -4.46 -2.00 -12.88
CA ILE A 173 -3.04 -2.36 -13.05
C ILE A 173 -2.63 -2.29 -14.53
N ALA A 174 -3.40 -2.90 -15.43
CA ALA A 174 -3.04 -2.98 -16.84
C ALA A 174 -2.95 -1.60 -17.50
N ILE A 175 -3.94 -0.72 -17.24
CA ILE A 175 -3.95 0.64 -17.82
C ILE A 175 -2.82 1.50 -17.21
N LEU A 176 -2.53 1.33 -15.92
CA LEU A 176 -1.43 2.04 -15.26
C LEU A 176 -0.07 1.57 -15.81
N ARG A 177 0.16 0.27 -15.96
CA ARG A 177 1.39 -0.27 -16.57
C ARG A 177 1.60 0.24 -17.99
N LYS A 178 0.56 0.20 -18.81
CA LYS A 178 0.59 0.70 -20.20
C LYS A 178 1.01 2.18 -20.28
N ASN A 179 0.62 3.00 -19.31
CA ASN A 179 0.82 4.45 -19.37
C ASN A 179 2.00 4.97 -18.53
N LEU A 180 2.39 4.27 -17.47
CA LEU A 180 3.36 4.74 -16.46
C LEU A 180 4.62 3.89 -16.42
N GLY A 181 4.65 2.77 -17.16
CA GLY A 181 5.76 1.85 -17.26
C GLY A 181 5.93 0.92 -16.05
N ASP A 182 6.94 0.06 -16.12
CA ASP A 182 7.19 -0.99 -15.12
C ASP A 182 7.93 -0.52 -13.87
N GLN A 183 8.41 0.73 -13.87
CA GLN A 183 9.25 1.25 -12.78
C GLN A 183 8.45 1.95 -11.68
N PHE A 184 7.23 2.39 -11.99
CA PHE A 184 6.36 3.10 -11.04
C PHE A 184 5.64 2.09 -10.15
N VAL A 185 5.84 2.15 -8.84
CA VAL A 185 5.35 1.09 -7.93
C VAL A 185 3.82 1.04 -7.95
N ILE A 186 3.24 -0.17 -8.04
CA ILE A 186 1.80 -0.38 -7.86
C ILE A 186 1.57 -1.28 -6.65
N VAL A 187 0.93 -0.74 -5.63
CA VAL A 187 0.47 -1.50 -4.46
C VAL A 187 -1.02 -1.74 -4.60
N THR A 188 -1.41 -3.01 -4.62
CA THR A 188 -2.79 -3.41 -4.87
C THR A 188 -3.40 -4.03 -3.61
N PRO A 189 -4.34 -3.32 -2.95
CA PRO A 189 -5.15 -3.90 -1.90
C PRO A 189 -6.33 -4.68 -2.47
N GLY A 190 -6.98 -5.43 -1.58
CA GLY A 190 -8.22 -6.12 -1.87
C GLY A 190 -8.06 -7.34 -2.75
N ILE A 191 -7.03 -8.13 -2.45
CA ILE A 191 -6.88 -9.47 -3.00
C ILE A 191 -7.72 -10.44 -2.17
N ARG A 192 -8.43 -11.33 -2.87
CA ARG A 192 -9.21 -12.42 -2.25
C ARG A 192 -8.51 -13.74 -2.45
N SER A 193 -8.76 -14.68 -1.52
CA SER A 193 -8.45 -16.08 -1.78
C SER A 193 -9.34 -16.58 -2.92
N ALA A 194 -8.81 -17.43 -3.79
CA ALA A 194 -9.58 -18.11 -4.84
C ALA A 194 -10.78 -18.91 -4.29
N THR A 195 -10.76 -19.24 -2.99
CA THR A 195 -11.79 -20.05 -2.31
C THR A 195 -12.89 -19.25 -1.61
N GLU A 196 -12.84 -17.92 -1.56
CA GLU A 196 -13.83 -17.10 -0.83
C GLU A 196 -15.04 -16.67 -1.66
N THR A 197 -16.25 -17.08 -1.24
CA THR A 197 -17.53 -16.64 -1.80
C THR A 197 -18.00 -15.30 -1.22
N LYS A 198 -18.56 -14.44 -2.08
CA LYS A 198 -18.96 -13.03 -1.87
C LYS A 198 -19.71 -12.70 -0.55
N LYS A 199 -19.06 -12.01 0.40
CA LYS A 199 -19.69 -11.08 1.37
C LYS A 199 -18.70 -10.02 1.90
N ASP A 200 -18.34 -9.00 1.11
CA ASP A 200 -17.69 -7.82 1.71
C ASP A 200 -17.78 -6.53 0.89
N ASP A 201 -17.46 -5.41 1.54
CA ASP A 201 -17.40 -4.02 1.08
C ASP A 201 -16.51 -3.77 -0.15
N GLN A 202 -15.62 -4.71 -0.47
CA GLN A 202 -14.70 -4.62 -1.60
C GLN A 202 -15.32 -5.14 -2.91
N LYS A 203 -15.79 -4.21 -3.74
CA LYS A 203 -16.53 -4.51 -4.99
C LYS A 203 -15.65 -4.91 -6.20
N ARG A 204 -14.30 -4.90 -6.12
CA ARG A 204 -13.38 -5.00 -7.29
C ARG A 204 -12.07 -5.77 -7.01
N THR A 205 -12.10 -7.10 -6.88
CA THR A 205 -10.95 -7.91 -6.41
C THR A 205 -10.46 -8.95 -7.43
N LEU A 206 -9.14 -9.15 -7.56
CA LEU A 206 -8.48 -10.27 -8.27
C LEU A 206 -7.79 -11.21 -7.27
N SER A 207 -7.33 -12.39 -7.72
CA SER A 207 -6.39 -13.24 -6.95
C SER A 207 -4.99 -12.61 -6.90
N ALA A 208 -4.10 -13.11 -6.02
CA ALA A 208 -2.74 -12.59 -5.94
C ALA A 208 -1.97 -12.88 -7.24
N TYR A 209 -2.17 -14.07 -7.79
CA TYR A 209 -1.62 -14.48 -9.09
C TYR A 209 -1.97 -13.50 -10.21
N GLU A 210 -3.27 -13.23 -10.43
CA GLU A 210 -3.71 -12.36 -11.53
C GLU A 210 -3.24 -10.91 -11.34
N ALA A 211 -3.26 -10.40 -10.11
CA ALA A 211 -2.78 -9.05 -9.82
C ALA A 211 -1.29 -8.90 -10.14
N VAL A 212 -0.45 -9.86 -9.71
CA VAL A 212 0.99 -9.81 -9.94
C VAL A 212 1.35 -10.04 -11.41
N LYS A 213 0.70 -11.01 -12.07
CA LYS A 213 0.85 -11.27 -13.50
C LYS A 213 0.49 -10.03 -14.34
N THR A 214 -0.58 -9.33 -13.97
CA THR A 214 -0.98 -8.08 -14.64
C THR A 214 0.00 -6.94 -14.36
N GLY A 215 0.78 -7.04 -13.28
CA GLY A 215 1.92 -6.17 -13.01
C GLY A 215 1.94 -5.51 -11.64
N ALA A 216 1.14 -5.91 -10.65
CA ALA A 216 1.27 -5.39 -9.28
C ALA A 216 2.68 -5.65 -8.70
N ASP A 217 3.22 -4.69 -7.96
CA ASP A 217 4.52 -4.84 -7.29
C ASP A 217 4.39 -5.40 -5.87
N TYR A 218 3.31 -5.01 -5.17
CA TYR A 218 2.99 -5.45 -3.83
C TYR A 218 1.49 -5.76 -3.71
N ILE A 219 1.17 -6.74 -2.88
CA ILE A 219 -0.17 -7.23 -2.66
C ILE A 219 -0.52 -7.04 -1.18
N VAL A 220 -1.59 -6.31 -0.88
CA VAL A 220 -2.09 -6.13 0.50
C VAL A 220 -3.24 -7.08 0.78
N VAL A 221 -3.07 -7.92 1.79
CA VAL A 221 -4.05 -8.93 2.23
C VAL A 221 -4.34 -8.78 3.71
N GLY A 222 -5.63 -8.78 4.07
CA GLY A 222 -6.08 -8.76 5.47
C GLY A 222 -6.87 -10.01 5.82
N ARG A 223 -8.20 -9.91 5.66
CA ARG A 223 -9.18 -10.96 6.00
C ARG A 223 -8.80 -12.37 5.53
N PRO A 224 -8.39 -12.61 4.26
CA PRO A 224 -8.06 -13.96 3.79
C PRO A 224 -6.98 -14.69 4.62
N ILE A 225 -6.06 -13.97 5.25
CA ILE A 225 -5.06 -14.55 6.16
C ILE A 225 -5.63 -14.62 7.57
N ARG A 226 -6.27 -13.54 8.03
CA ARG A 226 -6.75 -13.41 9.41
C ARG A 226 -7.82 -14.42 9.80
N THR A 227 -8.77 -14.68 8.90
CA THR A 227 -9.92 -15.55 9.17
C THR A 227 -9.69 -16.98 8.72
N ALA A 228 -8.48 -17.30 8.23
CA ALA A 228 -8.13 -18.65 7.83
C ALA A 228 -8.01 -19.57 9.05
N PRO A 229 -8.40 -20.85 8.94
CA PRO A 229 -8.16 -21.85 9.99
C PRO A 229 -6.67 -22.01 10.33
N ASP A 230 -5.79 -21.86 9.33
CA ASP A 230 -4.35 -21.79 9.48
C ASP A 230 -3.81 -20.55 8.74
N PRO A 231 -3.55 -19.44 9.47
CA PRO A 231 -3.03 -18.20 8.89
C PRO A 231 -1.67 -18.37 8.21
N LEU A 232 -0.81 -19.26 8.71
CA LEU A 232 0.52 -19.48 8.14
C LEU A 232 0.42 -20.22 6.81
N ASP A 233 -0.47 -21.21 6.72
CA ASP A 233 -0.77 -21.88 5.46
C ASP A 233 -1.38 -20.94 4.43
N ALA A 234 -2.30 -20.07 4.86
CA ALA A 234 -2.88 -19.03 4.00
C ALA A 234 -1.80 -18.09 3.45
N CYS A 235 -0.86 -17.62 4.30
CA CYS A 235 0.29 -16.84 3.85
C CYS A 235 1.13 -17.60 2.80
N ARG A 236 1.49 -18.87 3.06
CA ARG A 236 2.30 -19.68 2.14
C ARG A 236 1.62 -19.84 0.78
N LYS A 237 0.31 -20.11 0.75
CA LYS A 237 -0.47 -20.22 -0.49
C LYS A 237 -0.48 -18.93 -1.28
N ILE A 238 -0.70 -17.79 -0.62
CA ILE A 238 -0.69 -16.47 -1.29
C ILE A 238 0.71 -16.13 -1.81
N VAL A 239 1.76 -16.43 -1.05
CA VAL A 239 3.15 -16.24 -1.52
C VAL A 239 3.42 -17.12 -2.75
N GLN A 240 2.91 -18.35 -2.80
CA GLN A 240 3.00 -19.21 -3.98
C GLN A 240 2.25 -18.61 -5.17
N GLU A 241 1.03 -18.11 -4.99
CA GLU A 241 0.29 -17.41 -6.06
C GLU A 241 1.06 -16.20 -6.59
N ILE A 242 1.70 -15.43 -5.71
CA ILE A 242 2.57 -14.30 -6.09
C ILE A 242 3.76 -14.80 -6.91
N ALA A 243 4.43 -15.88 -6.47
CA ALA A 243 5.57 -16.45 -7.17
C ALA A 243 5.19 -16.92 -8.59
N ASP A 244 4.07 -17.66 -8.71
CA ASP A 244 3.55 -18.14 -9.99
C ASP A 244 3.20 -16.96 -10.91
N GLY A 245 2.59 -15.89 -10.35
CA GLY A 245 2.24 -14.68 -11.09
C GLY A 245 3.47 -13.93 -11.60
N LEU A 246 4.57 -13.91 -10.84
CA LEU A 246 5.85 -13.33 -11.28
C LEU A 246 6.46 -14.14 -12.42
N SER A 247 6.39 -15.47 -12.37
CA SER A 247 6.90 -16.34 -13.43
C SER A 247 6.11 -16.25 -14.73
N ALA A 248 4.84 -15.82 -14.66
CA ALA A 248 3.94 -15.70 -15.80
C ALA A 248 3.91 -14.29 -16.44
N ARG A 249 4.70 -13.33 -15.93
CA ARG A 249 4.74 -11.94 -16.39
C ARG A 249 5.65 -11.72 -17.59
#